data_AF-A0A5T0UJM5-F1
#
_entry.id   AF-A0A5T0UJM5-F1
#
_cell.length_a   1.000
_cell.length_b   1.000
_cell.length_c   1.000
_cell.angle_alpha   90.00
_cell.angle_beta   90.00
_cell.angle_gamma   90.00
#
_symmetry.space_group_name_H-M   'P 1'
#
loop_
_entity.id
_entity.type
_entity.pdbx_description
1 polymer ?
#
loop_
_entity_poly.entity_id
_entity_poly.type
_entity_poly.pdbx_seq_one_letter_code
_entity_poly.pdbx_strand_id
1 'polypeptide(L)'
;TYPDGSKDLVKVLVKVGTDADMYTPVGKLGVMVSLNAKVAPQQFLDTDRFPKDTQFTFEKDFDTTNSGEQKNMLKVVYPDGSYDEAVVSVKVYSEADLFTPKMRAALKVTKGTSLALDDLFDEGLPTDARVKWLVLVDTNKVGTQTGKLEVSYRDGSKDMLNVVVDVVEADQAQRL
;
A
#
# COMPACT_ATOMS: atom_id res chain seq x y z
N THR A 1 -10.11 -53.38 -28.62
CA THR A 1 -10.24 -54.57 -29.48
C THR A 1 -11.66 -54.61 -30.01
N TYR A 2 -11.81 -54.76 -31.31
CA TYR A 2 -13.09 -54.72 -32.01
C TYR A 2 -13.56 -56.14 -32.38
N PRO A 3 -14.84 -56.30 -32.77
CA PRO A 3 -15.41 -57.61 -33.13
C PRO A 3 -14.73 -58.29 -34.34
N ASP A 4 -14.11 -57.51 -35.22
CA ASP A 4 -13.33 -57.99 -36.37
C ASP A 4 -11.91 -58.47 -35.99
N GLY A 5 -11.57 -58.46 -34.71
CA GLY A 5 -10.26 -58.85 -34.19
C GLY A 5 -9.20 -57.75 -34.28
N SER A 6 -9.52 -56.58 -34.85
CA SER A 6 -8.61 -55.43 -34.87
C SER A 6 -8.43 -54.82 -33.47
N LYS A 7 -7.29 -54.15 -33.26
CA LYS A 7 -6.92 -53.58 -31.97
C LYS A 7 -6.41 -52.15 -32.15
N ASP A 8 -7.01 -51.21 -31.43
CA ASP A 8 -6.41 -49.90 -31.19
C ASP A 8 -5.63 -49.92 -29.88
N LEU A 9 -4.41 -49.40 -29.93
CA LEU A 9 -3.58 -49.15 -28.77
C LEU A 9 -3.88 -47.75 -28.25
N VAL A 10 -4.66 -47.68 -27.17
CA VAL A 10 -4.84 -46.43 -26.42
C VAL A 10 -3.69 -46.31 -25.43
N LYS A 11 -2.81 -45.33 -25.62
CA LYS A 11 -1.82 -44.97 -24.61
C LYS A 11 -2.56 -44.25 -23.48
N VAL A 12 -2.69 -44.91 -22.33
CA VAL A 12 -3.19 -44.30 -21.10
C VAL A 12 -1.98 -43.90 -20.25
N LEU A 13 -1.86 -42.61 -19.93
CA LEU A 13 -0.86 -42.13 -18.98
C LEU A 13 -1.42 -42.39 -17.57
N VAL A 14 -0.80 -43.27 -16.81
CA VAL A 14 -1.17 -43.52 -15.41
C VAL A 14 -0.25 -42.68 -14.52
N LYS A 15 -0.81 -41.67 -13.84
CA LYS A 15 -0.11 -40.93 -12.81
C LYS A 15 -0.05 -41.77 -11.53
N VAL A 16 1.14 -41.93 -10.95
CA VAL A 16 1.35 -42.59 -9.65
C VAL A 16 1.74 -41.51 -8.66
N GLY A 17 1.03 -41.41 -7.53
CA GLY A 17 1.20 -40.34 -6.54
C GLY A 17 0.25 -39.15 -6.73
N THR A 18 0.29 -38.21 -5.80
CA THR A 18 -0.51 -36.97 -5.82
C THR A 18 0.24 -35.81 -6.44
N ASP A 19 -0.45 -34.73 -6.80
CA ASP A 19 0.18 -33.47 -7.21
C ASP A 19 0.98 -32.86 -6.05
N ALA A 20 0.49 -32.93 -4.82
CA ALA A 20 1.25 -32.48 -3.63
C ALA A 20 2.61 -33.21 -3.46
N ASP A 21 2.73 -34.47 -3.90
CA ASP A 21 4.03 -35.18 -3.87
C ASP A 21 5.02 -34.65 -4.93
N MET A 22 4.51 -33.99 -5.98
CA MET A 22 5.27 -33.58 -7.17
C MET A 22 5.60 -32.09 -7.17
N TYR A 23 4.79 -31.29 -6.49
CA TYR A 23 4.92 -29.84 -6.40
C TYR A 23 5.31 -29.43 -4.98
N THR A 24 5.89 -28.24 -4.85
CA THR A 24 6.17 -27.66 -3.54
C THR A 24 5.98 -26.16 -3.66
N PRO A 25 4.94 -25.58 -3.04
CA PRO A 25 4.73 -24.14 -3.10
C PRO A 25 5.81 -23.42 -2.29
N VAL A 26 6.47 -22.45 -2.95
CA VAL A 26 7.47 -21.59 -2.31
C VAL A 26 6.96 -20.16 -2.36
N GLY A 27 6.60 -19.62 -1.20
CA GLY A 27 6.16 -18.24 -1.05
C GLY A 27 7.24 -17.25 -1.49
N LYS A 28 6.86 -16.27 -2.31
CA LYS A 28 7.69 -15.11 -2.66
C LYS A 28 7.95 -14.29 -1.40
N LEU A 29 9.21 -13.90 -1.23
CA LEU A 29 9.62 -13.01 -0.16
C LEU A 29 9.47 -11.55 -0.57
N GLY A 30 9.24 -10.67 0.41
CA GLY A 30 9.25 -9.23 0.18
C GLY A 30 8.05 -8.67 -0.56
N VAL A 31 6.90 -9.34 -0.52
CA VAL A 31 5.66 -8.79 -1.06
C VAL A 31 5.28 -7.56 -0.24
N MET A 32 5.20 -6.40 -0.91
CA MET A 32 4.80 -5.13 -0.30
C MET A 32 3.52 -4.62 -0.95
N VAL A 33 2.61 -4.08 -0.14
CA VAL A 33 1.34 -3.50 -0.61
C VAL A 33 1.04 -2.21 0.13
N SER A 34 0.35 -1.29 -0.53
CA SER A 34 -0.09 -0.02 0.06
C SER A 34 -1.25 -0.25 1.05
N LEU A 35 -1.49 0.72 1.93
CA LEU A 35 -2.66 0.74 2.81
C LEU A 35 -3.95 0.55 1.98
N ASN A 36 -4.89 -0.22 2.51
CA ASN A 36 -6.19 -0.56 1.89
C ASN A 36 -6.10 -1.30 0.54
N ALA A 37 -4.92 -1.74 0.12
CA ALA A 37 -4.78 -2.55 -1.09
C ALA A 37 -5.40 -3.94 -0.89
N LYS A 38 -5.89 -4.53 -1.98
CA LYS A 38 -6.32 -5.93 -2.00
C LYS A 38 -5.11 -6.83 -2.14
N VAL A 39 -5.06 -7.88 -1.33
CA VAL A 39 -4.00 -8.89 -1.35
C VAL A 39 -4.56 -10.17 -1.95
N ALA A 40 -3.89 -10.72 -2.96
CA ALA A 40 -4.31 -11.90 -3.68
C ALA A 40 -3.24 -13.00 -3.59
N PRO A 41 -3.61 -14.29 -3.44
CA PRO A 41 -2.67 -15.42 -3.36
C PRO A 41 -1.62 -15.47 -4.47
N GLN A 42 -2.01 -15.07 -5.68
CA GLN A 42 -1.14 -15.08 -6.87
C GLN A 42 0.06 -14.14 -6.75
N GLN A 43 0.02 -13.16 -5.85
CA GLN A 43 1.17 -12.27 -5.58
C GLN A 43 2.32 -13.00 -4.87
N PHE A 44 2.04 -14.14 -4.24
CA PHE A 44 3.00 -14.86 -3.40
C PHE A 44 3.57 -16.10 -4.06
N LEU A 45 3.12 -16.50 -5.25
CA LEU A 45 3.59 -17.71 -5.92
C LEU A 45 3.80 -17.45 -7.42
N ASP A 46 4.56 -18.33 -8.07
CA ASP A 46 4.61 -18.40 -9.53
C ASP A 46 3.58 -19.43 -10.00
N THR A 47 2.38 -18.95 -10.31
CA THR A 47 1.21 -19.81 -10.63
C THR A 47 1.43 -20.67 -11.87
N ASP A 48 2.29 -20.25 -12.80
CA ASP A 48 2.54 -20.93 -14.08
C ASP A 48 3.24 -22.29 -13.92
N ARG A 49 3.78 -22.57 -12.72
CA ARG A 49 4.47 -23.83 -12.42
C ARG A 49 3.54 -24.94 -11.94
N PHE A 50 2.29 -24.61 -11.62
CA PHE A 50 1.31 -25.52 -11.07
C PHE A 50 0.41 -26.11 -12.17
N PRO A 51 -0.22 -27.27 -11.95
CA PRO A 51 -1.24 -27.79 -12.85
C PRO A 51 -2.35 -26.77 -13.10
N LYS A 52 -2.97 -26.83 -14.29
CA LYS A 52 -4.20 -26.07 -14.55
C LYS A 52 -5.27 -26.43 -13.52
N ASP A 53 -6.11 -25.46 -13.17
CA ASP A 53 -7.17 -25.59 -12.16
C ASP A 53 -6.69 -25.74 -10.71
N THR A 54 -5.40 -25.53 -10.43
CA THR A 54 -4.89 -25.38 -9.07
C THR A 54 -5.50 -24.13 -8.42
N GLN A 55 -6.05 -24.28 -7.21
CA GLN A 55 -6.66 -23.21 -6.44
C GLN A 55 -5.71 -22.70 -5.36
N PHE A 56 -5.71 -21.39 -5.15
CA PHE A 56 -4.88 -20.72 -4.16
C PHE A 56 -5.77 -19.91 -3.23
N THR A 57 -5.71 -20.19 -1.94
CA THR A 57 -6.56 -19.54 -0.93
C THR A 57 -5.77 -19.25 0.33
N PHE A 58 -5.90 -18.05 0.88
CA PHE A 58 -5.40 -17.80 2.23
C PHE A 58 -6.33 -18.43 3.26
N GLU A 59 -5.78 -18.91 4.38
CA GLU A 59 -6.60 -19.33 5.51
C GLU A 59 -7.35 -18.15 6.16
N LYS A 60 -6.74 -16.96 6.10
CA LYS A 60 -7.30 -15.71 6.58
C LYS A 60 -6.99 -14.60 5.58
N ASP A 61 -7.82 -13.58 5.45
CA ASP A 61 -7.44 -12.40 4.67
C ASP A 61 -6.37 -11.58 5.40
N PHE A 62 -5.51 -10.92 4.63
CA PHE A 62 -4.58 -9.93 5.17
C PHE A 62 -5.32 -8.64 5.53
N ASP A 63 -5.01 -8.06 6.69
CA ASP A 63 -5.55 -6.78 7.10
C ASP A 63 -4.63 -5.67 6.60
N THR A 64 -5.03 -5.01 5.51
CA THR A 64 -4.28 -3.89 4.92
C THR A 64 -4.72 -2.52 5.44
N THR A 65 -5.58 -2.45 6.46
CA THR A 65 -6.04 -1.17 7.01
C THR A 65 -4.98 -0.47 7.89
N ASN A 66 -3.96 -1.22 8.32
CA ASN A 66 -2.85 -0.73 9.14
C ASN A 66 -1.52 -1.12 8.47
N SER A 67 -0.51 -0.25 8.56
CA SER A 67 0.84 -0.58 8.12
C SER A 67 1.50 -1.59 9.08
N GLY A 68 2.45 -2.37 8.54
CA GLY A 68 3.16 -3.40 9.30
C GLY A 68 3.40 -4.68 8.50
N GLU A 69 4.17 -5.59 9.10
CA GLU A 69 4.40 -6.92 8.53
C GLU A 69 3.40 -7.93 9.09
N GLN A 70 2.82 -8.73 8.21
CA GLN A 70 1.87 -9.78 8.53
C GLN A 70 2.30 -11.10 7.89
N LYS A 71 2.04 -12.20 8.59
CA LYS A 71 2.30 -13.56 8.10
C LYS A 71 1.01 -14.36 8.11
N ASN A 72 0.84 -15.20 7.11
CA ASN A 72 -0.36 -16.00 6.94
C ASN A 72 -0.05 -17.31 6.21
N MET A 73 -0.98 -18.26 6.29
CA MET A 73 -0.87 -19.52 5.57
C MET A 73 -1.60 -19.43 4.24
N LEU A 74 -0.93 -19.86 3.19
CA LEU A 74 -1.46 -20.01 1.84
C LEU A 74 -1.66 -21.49 1.56
N LYS A 75 -2.91 -21.88 1.35
CA LYS A 75 -3.29 -23.23 0.95
C LYS A 75 -3.35 -23.34 -0.57
N VAL A 76 -2.71 -24.36 -1.11
CA VAL A 76 -2.67 -24.69 -2.53
C VAL A 76 -3.40 -26.01 -2.72
N VAL A 77 -4.53 -26.00 -3.43
CA VAL A 77 -5.35 -27.20 -3.68
C VAL A 77 -5.22 -27.59 -5.14
N TYR A 78 -4.75 -28.81 -5.38
CA TYR A 78 -4.49 -29.33 -6.72
C TYR A 78 -5.75 -29.97 -7.34
N PRO A 79 -5.77 -30.17 -8.66
CA PRO A 79 -6.93 -30.76 -9.36
C PRO A 79 -7.28 -32.18 -8.90
N ASP A 80 -6.29 -32.95 -8.43
CA ASP A 80 -6.51 -34.29 -7.86
C ASP A 80 -7.03 -34.27 -6.41
N GLY A 81 -7.25 -33.08 -5.84
CA GLY A 81 -7.77 -32.87 -4.50
C GLY A 81 -6.72 -32.90 -3.39
N SER A 82 -5.46 -33.24 -3.70
CA SER A 82 -4.35 -33.07 -2.77
C SER A 82 -4.10 -31.59 -2.46
N TYR A 83 -3.37 -31.28 -1.39
CA TYR A 83 -3.07 -29.89 -1.03
C TYR A 83 -1.71 -29.75 -0.35
N ASP A 84 -1.16 -28.54 -0.45
CA ASP A 84 0.00 -28.07 0.31
C ASP A 84 -0.31 -26.77 1.04
N GLU A 85 0.50 -26.47 2.05
CA GLU A 85 0.44 -25.24 2.82
C GLU A 85 1.81 -24.53 2.79
N ALA A 86 1.80 -23.23 2.53
CA ALA A 86 2.99 -22.39 2.52
C ALA A 86 2.79 -21.14 3.36
N VAL A 87 3.75 -20.85 4.25
CA VAL A 87 3.74 -19.60 5.01
C VAL A 87 4.21 -18.46 4.11
N VAL A 88 3.41 -17.41 4.02
CA VAL A 88 3.67 -16.21 3.23
C VAL A 88 3.66 -14.96 4.11
N SER A 89 4.42 -13.94 3.73
CA SER A 89 4.46 -12.66 4.44
C SER A 89 4.20 -11.48 3.52
N VAL A 90 3.43 -10.52 4.01
CA VAL A 90 3.17 -9.25 3.34
C VAL A 90 3.60 -8.10 4.26
N LYS A 91 4.22 -7.08 3.68
CA LYS A 91 4.47 -5.81 4.38
C LYS A 91 3.52 -4.75 3.82
N VAL A 92 2.62 -4.28 4.67
CA VAL A 92 1.74 -3.15 4.37
C VAL A 92 2.49 -1.86 4.72
N TYR A 93 2.57 -0.93 3.77
CA TYR A 93 3.15 0.39 3.99
C TYR A 93 2.10 1.48 3.79
N SER A 94 2.29 2.62 4.44
CA SER A 94 1.50 3.82 4.12
C SER A 94 2.32 4.81 3.30
N GLU A 95 1.65 5.59 2.46
CA GLU A 95 2.27 6.68 1.71
C GLU A 95 2.78 7.77 2.66
N ALA A 96 2.10 8.02 3.78
CA ALA A 96 2.59 8.87 4.87
C ALA A 96 3.93 8.40 5.46
N ASP A 97 4.16 7.08 5.56
CA ASP A 97 5.45 6.54 6.03
C ASP A 97 6.58 6.75 5.00
N LEU A 98 6.24 6.82 3.72
CA LEU A 98 7.19 7.00 2.62
C LEU A 98 7.46 8.48 2.32
N PHE A 99 6.49 9.34 2.57
CA PHE A 99 6.53 10.75 2.27
C PHE A 99 6.26 11.57 3.52
N THR A 100 7.30 12.20 4.06
CA THR A 100 7.18 13.11 5.20
C THR A 100 7.24 14.56 4.73
N PRO A 101 6.08 15.24 4.57
CA PRO A 101 6.03 16.62 4.12
C PRO A 101 6.77 17.54 5.09
N LYS A 102 7.63 18.40 4.54
CA LYS A 102 8.35 19.41 5.31
C LYS A 102 7.67 20.77 5.16
N MET A 103 7.28 21.32 6.30
CA MET A 103 6.77 22.68 6.39
C MET A 103 7.93 23.67 6.39
N ARG A 104 7.76 24.81 5.72
CA ARG A 104 8.69 25.93 5.82
C ARG A 104 8.82 26.37 7.26
N ALA A 105 10.06 26.52 7.72
CA ALA A 105 10.33 27.04 9.05
C ALA A 105 10.04 28.53 9.13
N ALA A 106 9.41 28.96 10.24
CA ALA A 106 9.28 30.36 10.65
C ALA A 106 8.83 31.33 9.54
N LEU A 107 7.66 31.08 8.95
CA LEU A 107 7.06 31.96 7.95
C LEU A 107 6.77 33.33 8.57
N LYS A 108 7.33 34.40 7.99
CA LYS A 108 7.02 35.77 8.39
C LYS A 108 6.14 36.43 7.34
N VAL A 109 4.97 36.89 7.75
CA VAL A 109 4.02 37.56 6.85
C VAL A 109 3.50 38.86 7.46
N THR A 110 3.09 39.78 6.63
CA THR A 110 2.44 41.02 7.07
C THR A 110 0.98 40.77 7.43
N LYS A 111 0.47 41.55 8.38
CA LYS A 111 -0.94 41.51 8.82
C LYS A 111 -1.89 41.60 7.64
N GLY A 112 -2.87 40.68 7.60
CA GLY A 112 -3.88 40.58 6.54
C GLY A 112 -3.43 39.83 5.29
N THR A 113 -2.22 39.25 5.28
CA THR A 113 -1.74 38.42 4.16
C THR A 113 -2.57 37.13 4.07
N SER A 114 -2.97 36.78 2.84
CA SER A 114 -3.57 35.48 2.54
C SER A 114 -2.47 34.43 2.37
N LEU A 115 -2.57 33.31 3.08
CA LEU A 115 -1.65 32.20 2.96
C LEU A 115 -2.17 31.20 1.92
N ALA A 116 -1.41 30.99 0.84
CA ALA A 116 -1.64 29.87 -0.06
C ALA A 116 -1.04 28.60 0.54
N LEU A 117 -1.72 27.46 0.39
CA LEU A 117 -1.27 26.19 0.97
C LEU A 117 0.08 25.73 0.39
N ASP A 118 0.26 25.88 -0.92
CA ASP A 118 1.46 25.42 -1.62
C ASP A 118 2.73 26.17 -1.19
N ASP A 119 2.59 27.43 -0.75
CA ASP A 119 3.71 28.25 -0.27
C ASP A 119 4.22 27.83 1.13
N LEU A 120 3.46 26.98 1.83
CA LEU A 120 3.79 26.56 3.20
C LEU A 120 4.77 25.39 3.26
N PHE A 121 5.02 24.72 2.14
CA PHE A 121 5.90 23.55 2.09
C PHE A 121 7.28 23.93 1.56
N ASP A 122 8.33 23.30 2.12
CA ASP A 122 9.71 23.44 1.63
C ASP A 122 9.90 22.67 0.30
N GLU A 123 9.25 21.51 0.20
CA GLU A 123 9.28 20.61 -0.95
C GLU A 123 7.85 20.39 -1.47
N GLY A 124 7.71 20.14 -2.77
CA GLY A 124 6.42 19.85 -3.37
C GLY A 124 5.81 18.55 -2.84
N LEU A 125 4.50 18.52 -2.72
CA LEU A 125 3.75 17.32 -2.34
C LEU A 125 3.54 16.38 -3.54
N PRO A 126 3.25 15.08 -3.30
CA PRO A 126 2.81 14.17 -4.34
C PRO A 126 1.59 14.75 -5.07
N THR A 127 1.52 14.55 -6.39
CA THR A 127 0.47 15.14 -7.24
C THR A 127 -0.96 14.73 -6.85
N ASP A 128 -1.12 13.60 -6.17
CA ASP A 128 -2.40 13.08 -5.70
C ASP A 128 -2.67 13.34 -4.21
N ALA A 129 -1.71 13.95 -3.50
CA ALA A 129 -1.90 14.39 -2.13
C ALA A 129 -2.88 15.58 -2.08
N ARG A 130 -3.73 15.58 -1.05
CA ARG A 130 -4.68 16.67 -0.80
C ARG A 130 -4.37 17.32 0.53
N VAL A 131 -4.29 18.65 0.54
CA VAL A 131 -4.03 19.43 1.75
C VAL A 131 -5.29 20.16 2.16
N LYS A 132 -5.58 20.18 3.46
CA LYS A 132 -6.65 20.99 4.03
C LYS A 132 -6.25 21.60 5.36
N TRP A 133 -6.79 22.78 5.64
CA TRP A 133 -6.72 23.39 6.97
C TRP A 133 -7.66 22.67 7.93
N LEU A 134 -7.10 22.18 9.04
CA LEU A 134 -7.87 21.80 10.22
C LEU A 134 -8.05 22.99 11.15
N VAL A 135 -7.00 23.81 11.29
CA VAL A 135 -7.01 25.06 12.07
C VAL A 135 -6.31 26.12 11.23
N LEU A 136 -7.07 27.14 10.83
CA LEU A 136 -6.56 28.28 10.06
C LEU A 136 -5.64 29.14 10.92
N VAL A 137 -4.59 29.67 10.29
CA VAL A 137 -3.74 30.71 10.89
C VAL A 137 -4.47 32.05 10.80
N ASP A 138 -4.58 32.77 11.92
CA ASP A 138 -5.20 34.10 11.95
C ASP A 138 -4.18 35.20 11.62
N THR A 139 -4.01 35.50 10.33
CA THR A 139 -3.08 36.54 9.87
C THR A 139 -3.55 37.97 10.17
N ASN A 140 -4.72 38.16 10.79
CA ASN A 140 -5.18 39.48 11.24
C ASN A 140 -4.68 39.83 12.65
N LYS A 141 -4.07 38.88 13.35
CA LYS A 141 -3.48 39.09 14.68
C LYS A 141 -1.97 39.04 14.60
N VAL A 142 -1.34 40.16 14.97
CA VAL A 142 0.11 40.29 15.06
C VAL A 142 0.65 39.34 16.14
N GLY A 143 1.85 38.80 15.91
CA GLY A 143 2.50 37.82 16.76
C GLY A 143 2.51 36.41 16.15
N THR A 144 3.01 35.45 16.92
CA THR A 144 3.13 34.06 16.49
C THR A 144 1.77 33.38 16.47
N GLN A 145 1.37 32.91 15.29
CA GLN A 145 0.13 32.18 15.05
C GLN A 145 0.47 30.75 14.65
N THR A 146 -0.30 29.80 15.18
CA THR A 146 -0.13 28.38 14.88
C THR A 146 -1.38 27.84 14.21
N GLY A 147 -1.20 27.22 13.05
CA GLY A 147 -2.24 26.50 12.34
C GLY A 147 -1.94 25.01 12.26
N LYS A 148 -2.94 24.24 11.84
CA LYS A 148 -2.83 22.79 11.65
C LYS A 148 -3.34 22.39 10.28
N LEU A 149 -2.53 21.62 9.57
CA LEU A 149 -2.84 21.06 8.26
C LEU A 149 -3.00 19.54 8.35
N GLU A 150 -3.91 19.01 7.54
CA GLU A 150 -4.00 17.59 7.24
C GLU A 150 -3.61 17.39 5.77
N VAL A 151 -2.58 16.58 5.54
CA VAL A 151 -2.22 16.07 4.22
C VAL A 151 -2.78 14.66 4.13
N SER A 152 -3.64 14.39 3.15
CA SER A 152 -4.23 13.08 2.91
C SER A 152 -3.74 12.50 1.59
N TYR A 153 -3.33 11.24 1.62
CA TYR A 153 -2.79 10.51 0.48
C TYR A 153 -3.82 9.57 -0.15
N ARG A 154 -3.46 8.95 -1.28
CA ARG A 154 -4.39 8.14 -2.07
C ARG A 154 -4.72 6.82 -1.38
N ASP A 155 -3.76 6.25 -0.69
CA ASP A 155 -3.94 5.04 0.12
C ASP A 155 -4.83 5.27 1.37
N GLY A 156 -5.23 6.52 1.63
CA GLY A 156 -6.06 6.94 2.75
C GLY A 156 -5.27 7.30 4.01
N SER A 157 -3.94 7.11 4.00
CA SER A 157 -3.06 7.57 5.07
C SER A 157 -3.00 9.10 5.12
N LYS A 158 -2.56 9.63 6.27
CA LYS A 158 -2.62 11.07 6.53
C LYS A 158 -1.46 11.53 7.41
N ASP A 159 -0.93 12.69 7.08
CA ASP A 159 -0.02 13.45 7.93
C ASP A 159 -0.73 14.64 8.55
N MET A 160 -0.41 14.90 9.82
CA MET A 160 -0.84 16.09 10.55
C MET A 160 0.35 16.99 10.79
N LEU A 161 0.33 18.16 10.17
CA LEU A 161 1.43 19.12 10.24
C LEU A 161 1.01 20.36 11.01
N ASN A 162 1.95 20.90 11.78
CA ASN A 162 1.79 22.19 12.42
C ASN A 162 2.54 23.23 11.62
N VAL A 163 1.87 24.36 11.36
CA VAL A 163 2.47 25.51 10.71
C VAL A 163 2.54 26.65 11.70
N VAL A 164 3.69 27.31 11.77
CA VAL A 164 3.91 28.45 12.65
C VAL A 164 4.24 29.65 11.76
N VAL A 165 3.47 30.72 11.94
CA VAL A 165 3.57 31.94 11.16
C VAL A 165 3.68 33.13 12.10
N ASP A 166 4.75 33.91 11.95
CA ASP A 166 4.94 35.17 12.65
C ASP A 166 4.33 36.30 11.83
N VAL A 167 3.24 36.87 12.35
CA VAL A 167 2.54 37.98 11.71
C VAL A 167 3.11 39.29 12.23
N VAL A 168 3.64 40.12 11.33
CA VAL A 168 4.19 41.45 11.65
C VAL A 168 3.32 42.56 11.06
N GLU A 169 3.38 43.76 11.63
CA GLU A 169 2.73 44.93 11.03
C GLU A 169 3.43 45.35 9.74
N ALA A 170 2.67 45.89 8.78
CA ALA A 170 3.18 46.31 7.47
C ALA A 170 4.32 47.35 7.57
N ASP A 171 4.31 48.17 8.61
CA ASP A 171 5.30 49.23 8.82
C ASP A 171 6.70 48.71 9.23
N GLN A 172 6.79 47.45 9.66
CA GLN A 172 8.06 46.80 10.02
C GLN A 172 8.70 46.02 8.86
N ALA A 173 8.00 45.82 7.74
CA ALA A 173 8.47 45.04 6.59
C ALA A 173 9.31 45.86 5.58
N GLN A 174 9.33 47.19 5.69
CA GLN A 174 10.06 48.10 4.77
C GLN A 174 11.48 48.48 5.25
N ARG A 175 12.04 47.82 6.28
CA ARG A 175 13.37 48.13 6.83
C ARG A 175 14.45 47.05 6.60
N LEU A 176 14.32 46.22 5.58
CA LEU A 176 15.36 45.29 5.14
C LEU A 176 15.64 45.46 3.65
#